data_AF-A0A2E2M4P2-F1
#
_entry.id   AF-A0A2E2M4P2-F1
#
_cell.length_a   1.000
_cell.length_b   1.000
_cell.length_c   1.000
_cell.angle_alpha   90.00
_cell.angle_beta   90.00
_cell.angle_gamma   90.00
#
_symmetry.space_group_name_H-M   'P 1'
#
loop_
_entity.id
_entity.type
_entity.pdbx_description
1 polymer ?
#
loop_
_entity_poly.entity_id
_entity_poly.type
_entity_poly.pdbx_seq_one_letter_code
_entity_poly.pdbx_strand_id
1 'polypeptide(L)'
;MNRGFVKGIEFEGRQLDQFYLLPRAPETLAAALPRYASHDRDLRPTGIRVVRDFDDMMRVAAIRSAVFIGEQSCPFEEEFDGNDLAATHLLAFVGNEPAGCMRIRFFGEFAKMERLAVRKEYRSSRTAFDLVRASVELCRDKGYRRLYGHAREDYLRFWQHFGFKLKENGSPFSFSDHSFVEMVDEIEPSPHSVRLSDGPYRIIRPEGAWHEPGPLERSAARGTA
;
A
#
# COMPACT_ATOMS: atom_id res chain seq x y z
N MET A 1 16.12 31.60 3.53
CA MET A 1 15.76 30.20 3.19
C MET A 1 14.44 29.90 3.89
N ASN A 2 13.31 30.03 3.19
CA ASN A 2 11.98 29.92 3.81
C ASN A 2 11.60 28.44 3.95
N ARG A 3 11.61 27.91 5.18
CA ARG A 3 11.36 26.49 5.50
C ARG A 3 9.87 26.10 5.51
N GLY A 4 9.06 26.72 4.64
CA GLY A 4 7.62 26.46 4.55
C GLY A 4 6.76 27.09 5.66
N PHE A 5 7.27 28.11 6.36
CA PHE A 5 6.49 28.86 7.34
C PHE A 5 5.82 30.07 6.68
N VAL A 6 4.52 30.26 6.94
CA VAL A 6 3.77 31.46 6.53
C VAL A 6 3.64 32.39 7.73
N LYS A 7 4.09 33.64 7.59
CA LYS A 7 4.01 34.63 8.67
C LYS A 7 2.64 35.33 8.64
N GLY A 8 2.02 35.48 9.80
CA GLY A 8 0.74 36.14 9.97
C GLY A 8 -0.44 35.17 9.92
N ILE A 9 -1.40 35.36 10.83
CA ILE A 9 -2.70 34.66 10.83
C ILE A 9 -3.83 35.67 10.98
N GLU A 10 -4.97 35.41 10.36
CA GLU A 10 -6.21 36.16 10.61
C GLU A 10 -7.09 35.35 11.57
N PHE A 11 -7.46 35.95 12.69
CA PHE A 11 -8.37 35.35 13.67
C PHE A 11 -9.37 36.41 14.13
N GLU A 12 -10.66 36.13 13.94
CA GLU A 12 -11.76 37.05 14.28
C GLU A 12 -11.58 38.48 13.70
N GLY A 13 -11.10 38.56 12.44
CA GLY A 13 -10.88 39.82 11.74
C GLY A 13 -9.66 40.62 12.22
N ARG A 14 -8.78 40.02 13.02
CA ARG A 14 -7.51 40.61 13.46
C ARG A 14 -6.33 39.87 12.86
N GLN A 15 -5.41 40.63 12.28
CA GLN A 15 -4.16 40.12 11.73
C GLN A 15 -3.09 40.05 12.83
N LEU A 16 -2.53 38.87 13.05
CA LEU A 16 -1.55 38.60 14.09
C LEU A 16 -0.18 38.26 13.48
N ASP A 17 0.64 39.27 13.23
CA ASP A 17 1.94 39.15 12.54
C ASP A 17 3.07 38.48 13.37
N GLN A 18 2.78 38.20 14.64
CA GLN A 18 3.68 37.56 15.60
C GLN A 18 3.82 36.04 15.37
N PHE A 19 2.83 35.45 14.69
CA PHE A 19 2.71 34.00 14.55
C PHE A 19 3.18 33.53 13.17
N TYR A 20 3.70 32.30 13.14
CA TYR A 20 4.07 31.61 11.92
C TYR A 20 3.27 30.31 11.84
N LEU A 21 2.55 30.10 10.74
CA LEU A 21 1.89 28.84 10.45
C LEU A 21 2.86 27.90 9.75
N LEU A 22 2.90 26.67 10.26
CA LEU A 22 3.36 25.53 9.49
C LEU A 22 2.09 24.87 8.91
N PRO A 23 1.76 25.07 7.62
CA PRO A 23 0.61 24.41 7.02
C PRO A 23 0.82 22.90 7.11
N ARG A 24 -0.05 22.18 7.84
CA ARG A 24 0.05 20.73 8.02
C ARG A 24 -0.30 19.92 6.75
N ALA A 25 -0.60 20.58 5.64
CA ALA A 25 -0.71 20.02 4.31
C ALA A 25 -0.66 21.16 3.28
N PRO A 26 -0.15 20.93 2.05
CA PRO A 26 -0.14 21.95 1.00
C PRO A 26 -1.57 22.33 0.58
N GLU A 27 -1.77 23.62 0.30
CA GLU A 27 -3.04 24.21 -0.19
C GLU A 27 -3.47 23.70 -1.58
N THR A 28 -2.65 22.91 -2.28
CA THR A 28 -3.11 22.13 -3.45
C THR A 28 -3.52 20.73 -3.02
N LEU A 29 -4.68 20.63 -2.38
CA LEU A 29 -5.41 19.38 -2.12
C LEU A 29 -5.92 18.70 -3.42
N ALA A 30 -5.44 19.10 -4.60
CA ALA A 30 -5.94 18.63 -5.89
C ALA A 30 -5.36 17.28 -6.35
N ALA A 31 -4.45 16.67 -5.59
CA ALA A 31 -4.27 15.21 -5.58
C ALA A 31 -3.47 14.82 -4.33
N ALA A 32 -4.14 14.53 -3.22
CA ALA A 32 -3.51 13.67 -2.22
C ALA A 32 -3.21 12.34 -2.94
N LEU A 33 -1.93 12.04 -3.19
CA LEU A 33 -1.53 10.80 -3.83
C LEU A 33 -2.17 9.62 -3.09
N PRO A 34 -2.66 8.60 -3.80
CA PRO A 34 -3.16 7.40 -3.16
C PRO A 34 -2.14 6.82 -2.19
N ARG A 35 -2.58 6.17 -1.11
CA ARG A 35 -1.65 5.69 -0.07
C ARG A 35 -0.58 4.76 -0.62
N TYR A 36 -0.91 3.96 -1.63
CA TYR A 36 -0.01 3.02 -2.32
C TYR A 36 0.99 3.68 -3.29
N ALA A 37 0.87 4.99 -3.53
CA ALA A 37 1.74 5.79 -4.38
C ALA A 37 2.32 6.98 -3.61
N SER A 38 2.51 6.81 -2.30
CA SER A 38 2.88 7.90 -1.38
C SER A 38 4.38 8.08 -1.17
N HIS A 39 5.22 7.16 -1.64
CA HIS A 39 6.67 7.26 -1.50
C HIS A 39 7.26 8.35 -2.40
N ASP A 40 7.92 9.32 -1.77
CA ASP A 40 8.70 10.37 -2.40
C ASP A 40 10.06 10.43 -1.70
N ARG A 41 11.13 10.25 -2.46
CA ARG A 41 12.51 10.12 -1.94
C ARG A 41 13.03 11.41 -1.31
N ASP A 42 12.49 12.56 -1.72
CA ASP A 42 13.01 13.87 -1.36
C ASP A 42 12.08 14.59 -0.37
N LEU A 43 10.79 14.27 -0.39
CA LEU A 43 9.77 15.05 0.31
C LEU A 43 9.12 14.33 1.49
N ARG A 44 9.23 13.00 1.62
CA ARG A 44 8.50 12.24 2.64
C ARG A 44 9.40 11.30 3.45
N PRO A 45 9.35 11.36 4.80
CA PRO A 45 10.15 10.49 5.65
C PRO A 45 9.65 9.04 5.65
N THR A 46 8.42 8.79 5.22
CA THR A 46 7.86 7.44 5.03
C THR A 46 6.97 7.44 3.79
N GLY A 47 6.81 6.28 3.16
CA GLY A 47 5.84 6.13 2.08
C GLY A 47 5.74 4.71 1.55
N ILE A 48 4.69 4.47 0.78
CA ILE A 48 4.40 3.18 0.14
C ILE A 48 4.48 3.35 -1.37
N ARG A 49 4.95 2.31 -2.05
CA ARG A 49 4.99 2.21 -3.51
C ARG A 49 4.50 0.85 -3.97
N VAL A 50 3.65 0.85 -5.01
CA VAL A 50 3.36 -0.35 -5.78
C VAL A 50 4.59 -0.73 -6.60
N VAL A 51 5.00 -1.99 -6.47
CA VAL A 51 6.14 -2.57 -7.18
C VAL A 51 5.79 -2.76 -8.65
N ARG A 52 6.65 -2.26 -9.54
CA ARG A 52 6.43 -2.29 -11.00
C ARG A 52 7.67 -2.72 -11.81
N ASP A 53 8.81 -2.87 -11.15
CA ASP A 53 10.08 -3.18 -11.79
C ASP A 53 10.85 -4.26 -11.02
N PHE A 54 11.92 -4.76 -11.64
CA PHE A 54 12.74 -5.84 -11.10
C PHE A 54 13.56 -5.41 -9.87
N ASP A 55 14.01 -4.15 -9.80
CA ASP A 55 14.76 -3.66 -8.63
C ASP A 55 13.89 -3.72 -7.37
N ASP A 56 12.64 -3.27 -7.49
CA ASP A 56 11.67 -3.36 -6.42
C ASP A 56 11.33 -4.81 -6.04
N MET A 57 11.15 -5.69 -7.02
CA MET A 57 10.93 -7.11 -6.74
C MET A 57 12.10 -7.74 -5.98
N MET A 58 13.34 -7.36 -6.31
CA MET A 58 14.53 -7.80 -5.55
C MET A 58 14.51 -7.28 -4.11
N ARG A 59 14.09 -6.03 -3.88
CA ARG A 59 13.92 -5.47 -2.52
C ARG A 59 12.85 -6.21 -1.71
N VAL A 60 11.73 -6.56 -2.34
CA VAL A 60 10.68 -7.39 -1.72
C VAL A 60 11.24 -8.75 -1.32
N ALA A 61 11.94 -9.43 -2.23
CA ALA A 61 12.55 -10.72 -1.96
C ALA A 61 13.58 -10.64 -0.81
N ALA A 62 14.38 -9.57 -0.76
CA ALA A 62 15.34 -9.35 0.32
C ALA A 62 14.66 -9.15 1.68
N ILE A 63 13.61 -8.32 1.76
CA ILE A 63 12.84 -8.14 3.01
C ILE A 63 12.23 -9.46 3.47
N ARG A 64 11.58 -10.19 2.57
CA ARG A 64 10.90 -11.45 2.88
C ARG A 64 11.90 -12.54 3.29
N SER A 65 13.06 -12.60 2.64
CA SER A 65 14.14 -13.51 3.04
C SER A 65 14.66 -13.17 4.43
N ALA A 66 14.88 -11.89 4.75
CA ALA A 66 15.32 -11.50 6.08
C ALA A 66 14.28 -11.87 7.16
N VAL A 67 13.01 -11.57 6.92
CA VAL A 67 11.94 -11.73 7.92
C VAL A 67 11.45 -13.18 8.05
N PHE A 68 11.11 -13.83 6.94
CA PHE A 68 10.50 -15.17 7.00
C PHE A 68 11.56 -16.27 7.05
N ILE A 69 12.60 -16.21 6.21
CA ILE A 69 13.66 -17.24 6.22
C ILE A 69 14.64 -16.98 7.38
N GLY A 70 15.17 -15.76 7.48
CA GLY A 70 16.21 -15.42 8.45
C GLY A 70 15.72 -15.41 9.90
N GLU A 71 14.60 -14.75 10.19
CA GLU A 71 14.09 -14.64 11.56
C GLU A 71 13.11 -15.75 11.95
N GLN A 72 12.23 -16.16 11.03
CA GLN A 72 11.17 -17.15 11.32
C GLN A 72 11.53 -18.57 10.88
N SER A 73 12.71 -18.79 10.28
CA SER A 73 13.15 -20.11 9.79
C SER A 73 12.17 -20.79 8.82
N CYS A 74 11.37 -20.00 8.09
CA CYS A 74 10.46 -20.50 7.07
C CYS A 74 11.27 -21.09 5.90
N PRO A 75 10.98 -22.33 5.45
CA PRO A 75 11.63 -22.92 4.30
C PRO A 75 11.48 -22.07 3.03
N PHE A 76 12.52 -22.04 2.20
CA PHE A 76 12.54 -21.23 0.97
C PHE A 76 11.35 -21.52 0.05
N GLU A 77 11.00 -22.79 -0.13
CA GLU A 77 9.90 -23.23 -1.00
C GLU A 77 8.51 -22.82 -0.46
N GLU A 78 8.37 -22.68 0.86
CA GLU A 78 7.14 -22.19 1.49
C GLU A 78 6.99 -20.67 1.37
N GLU A 79 8.12 -19.95 1.42
CA GLU A 79 8.12 -18.50 1.29
C GLU A 79 7.95 -18.07 -0.18
N PHE A 80 8.75 -18.62 -1.08
CA PHE A 80 8.72 -18.35 -2.52
C PHE A 80 7.91 -19.42 -3.26
N ASP A 81 6.59 -19.36 -3.04
CA ASP A 81 5.59 -20.33 -3.47
C ASP A 81 5.24 -20.33 -4.99
N GLY A 82 6.04 -19.65 -5.82
CA GLY A 82 5.82 -19.52 -7.26
C GLY A 82 4.74 -18.53 -7.69
N ASN A 83 4.00 -17.90 -6.76
CA ASN A 83 2.95 -16.93 -7.10
C ASN A 83 3.42 -15.48 -7.17
N ASP A 84 4.70 -15.21 -6.93
CA ASP A 84 5.20 -13.83 -6.79
C ASP A 84 5.13 -13.03 -8.10
N LEU A 85 5.23 -13.68 -9.25
CA LEU A 85 5.09 -13.00 -10.54
C LEU A 85 3.63 -12.81 -10.98
N ALA A 86 2.69 -13.45 -10.29
CA ALA A 86 1.24 -13.35 -10.54
C ALA A 86 0.53 -12.47 -9.49
N ALA A 87 1.30 -11.76 -8.67
CA ALA A 87 0.80 -10.97 -7.55
C ALA A 87 1.28 -9.53 -7.61
N THR A 88 0.49 -8.64 -7.04
CA THR A 88 0.90 -7.25 -6.82
C THR A 88 1.63 -7.14 -5.49
N HIS A 89 2.75 -6.45 -5.49
CA HIS A 89 3.53 -6.21 -4.29
C HIS A 89 3.53 -4.72 -3.92
N LEU A 90 3.54 -4.46 -2.62
CA LEU A 90 3.76 -3.14 -2.05
C LEU A 90 5.09 -3.14 -1.31
N LEU A 91 5.85 -2.06 -1.47
CA LEU A 91 7.03 -1.75 -0.67
C LEU A 91 6.76 -0.54 0.21
N ALA A 92 7.14 -0.64 1.47
CA ALA A 92 7.19 0.48 2.40
C ALA A 92 8.61 0.96 2.59
N PHE A 93 8.76 2.27 2.72
CA PHE A 93 10.03 2.94 2.91
C PHE A 93 10.01 3.80 4.17
N VAL A 94 11.15 3.85 4.86
CA VAL A 94 11.46 4.83 5.90
C VAL A 94 12.73 5.56 5.45
N GLY A 95 12.58 6.83 5.09
CA GLY A 95 13.56 7.54 4.26
C GLY A 95 13.71 6.84 2.90
N ASN A 96 14.96 6.55 2.52
CA ASN A 96 15.27 5.79 1.31
C ASN A 96 15.43 4.28 1.55
N GLU A 97 15.21 3.79 2.78
CA GLU A 97 15.42 2.40 3.14
C GLU A 97 14.13 1.58 3.01
N PRO A 98 14.16 0.41 2.32
CA PRO A 98 13.03 -0.49 2.28
C PRO A 98 12.81 -1.10 3.69
N ALA A 99 11.65 -0.81 4.26
CA ALA A 99 11.30 -1.11 5.65
C ALA A 99 10.36 -2.31 5.79
N GLY A 100 9.53 -2.56 4.78
CA GLY A 100 8.57 -3.66 4.77
C GLY A 100 7.94 -3.88 3.41
N CYS A 101 7.19 -4.96 3.27
CA CYS A 101 6.45 -5.28 2.06
C CYS A 101 5.15 -6.03 2.36
N MET A 102 4.29 -6.11 1.36
CA MET A 102 3.05 -6.90 1.38
C MET A 102 2.75 -7.42 -0.03
N ARG A 103 2.10 -8.58 -0.13
CA ARG A 103 1.63 -9.18 -1.38
C ARG A 103 0.11 -9.16 -1.43
N ILE A 104 -0.43 -8.95 -2.62
CA ILE A 104 -1.86 -8.99 -2.91
C ILE A 104 -2.08 -9.86 -4.15
N ARG A 105 -2.97 -10.85 -4.05
CA ARG A 105 -3.43 -11.62 -5.21
C ARG A 105 -4.90 -11.32 -5.51
N PHE A 106 -5.22 -11.28 -6.79
CA PHE A 106 -6.51 -10.83 -7.29
C PHE A 106 -7.26 -12.00 -7.92
N PHE A 107 -8.42 -12.34 -7.35
CA PHE A 107 -9.33 -13.36 -7.87
C PHE A 107 -10.62 -12.70 -8.37
N GLY A 108 -11.47 -13.41 -9.12
CA GLY A 108 -12.68 -12.80 -9.68
C GLY A 108 -13.61 -12.16 -8.62
N GLU A 109 -13.69 -12.75 -7.43
CA GLU A 109 -14.63 -12.33 -6.37
C GLU A 109 -13.97 -11.54 -5.22
N PHE A 110 -12.69 -11.79 -4.93
CA PHE A 110 -12.00 -11.23 -3.76
C PHE A 110 -10.52 -10.98 -4.04
N ALA A 111 -9.93 -10.08 -3.26
CA ALA A 111 -8.48 -9.89 -3.21
C ALA A 111 -7.91 -10.56 -1.95
N LYS A 112 -6.82 -11.31 -2.10
CA LYS A 112 -6.14 -12.00 -1.01
C LYS A 112 -4.92 -11.21 -0.52
N MET A 113 -4.91 -10.91 0.77
CA MET A 113 -3.83 -10.24 1.49
C MET A 113 -2.82 -11.27 2.01
N GLU A 114 -1.55 -11.15 1.63
CA GLU A 114 -0.52 -12.14 1.92
C GLU A 114 0.85 -11.50 2.23
N ARG A 115 1.75 -12.27 2.86
CA ARG A 115 3.19 -11.96 3.01
C ARG A 115 3.50 -10.55 3.56
N LEU A 116 2.72 -10.09 4.55
CA LEU A 116 3.04 -8.85 5.26
C LEU A 116 4.32 -9.04 6.07
N ALA A 117 5.41 -8.39 5.67
CA ALA A 117 6.70 -8.46 6.33
C ALA A 117 7.22 -7.06 6.64
N VAL A 118 7.66 -6.84 7.88
CA VAL A 118 8.33 -5.62 8.31
C VAL A 118 9.63 -5.99 8.99
N ARG A 119 10.73 -5.39 8.54
CA ARG A 119 12.05 -5.61 9.14
C ARG A 119 12.03 -5.19 10.61
N LYS A 120 12.79 -5.92 11.43
CA LYS A 120 12.78 -5.79 12.89
C LYS A 120 12.93 -4.35 13.38
N GLU A 121 13.81 -3.57 12.75
CA GLU A 121 14.12 -2.19 13.16
C GLU A 121 12.95 -1.21 12.99
N TYR A 122 11.96 -1.55 12.15
CA TYR A 122 10.82 -0.68 11.85
C TYR A 122 9.49 -1.18 12.45
N ARG A 123 9.49 -2.26 13.24
CA ARG A 123 8.25 -2.84 13.81
C ARG A 123 7.56 -1.94 14.83
N SER A 124 8.30 -1.07 15.51
CA SER A 124 7.75 -0.06 16.43
C SER A 124 7.22 1.20 15.72
N SER A 125 7.32 1.25 14.39
CA SER A 125 6.79 2.34 13.57
C SER A 125 5.37 2.04 13.06
N ARG A 126 4.83 2.91 12.20
CA ARG A 126 3.54 2.70 11.54
C ARG A 126 3.61 1.90 10.25
N THR A 127 4.79 1.41 9.84
CA THR A 127 5.00 0.72 8.55
C THR A 127 3.99 -0.39 8.24
N ALA A 128 3.69 -1.27 9.20
CA ALA A 128 2.71 -2.33 9.00
C ALA A 128 1.29 -1.78 8.75
N PHE A 129 0.91 -0.74 9.48
CA PHE A 129 -0.39 -0.09 9.32
C PHE A 129 -0.52 0.62 7.98
N ASP A 130 0.55 1.28 7.54
CA ASP A 130 0.57 1.99 6.26
C ASP A 130 0.51 1.01 5.07
N LEU A 131 1.20 -0.14 5.17
CA LEU A 131 1.09 -1.23 4.18
C LEU A 131 -0.34 -1.76 4.05
N VAL A 132 -0.99 -2.08 5.17
CA VAL A 132 -2.37 -2.62 5.14
C VAL A 132 -3.36 -1.58 4.63
N ARG A 133 -3.23 -0.31 5.04
CA ARG A 133 -4.12 0.75 4.51
C ARG A 133 -3.91 0.97 3.01
N ALA A 134 -2.66 0.95 2.56
CA ALA A 134 -2.34 1.09 1.14
C ALA A 134 -2.86 -0.10 0.32
N SER A 135 -2.78 -1.33 0.84
CA SER A 135 -3.31 -2.52 0.15
C SER A 135 -4.83 -2.50 0.05
N VAL A 136 -5.53 -2.12 1.12
CA VAL A 136 -6.98 -1.95 1.12
C VAL A 136 -7.39 -0.89 0.10
N GLU A 137 -6.74 0.28 0.10
CA GLU A 137 -7.03 1.36 -0.86
C GLU A 137 -6.78 0.92 -2.31
N LEU A 138 -5.69 0.19 -2.58
CA LEU A 138 -5.41 -0.35 -3.91
C LEU A 138 -6.50 -1.32 -4.36
N CYS A 139 -6.99 -2.19 -3.47
CA CYS A 139 -8.09 -3.11 -3.77
C CYS A 139 -9.39 -2.35 -4.07
N ARG A 140 -9.70 -1.31 -3.29
CA ARG A 140 -10.86 -0.43 -3.52
C ARG A 140 -10.77 0.27 -4.87
N ASP A 141 -9.59 0.76 -5.25
CA ASP A 141 -9.36 1.41 -6.55
C ASP A 141 -9.38 0.42 -7.73
N LYS A 142 -9.08 -0.85 -7.51
CA LYS A 142 -9.31 -1.92 -8.51
C LYS A 142 -10.76 -2.41 -8.56
N GLY A 143 -11.64 -1.87 -7.71
CA GLY A 143 -13.07 -2.19 -7.70
C GLY A 143 -13.46 -3.42 -6.89
N TYR A 144 -12.55 -3.96 -6.06
CA TYR A 144 -12.84 -5.10 -5.20
C TYR A 144 -13.81 -4.73 -4.09
N ARG A 145 -14.66 -5.70 -3.73
CA ARG A 145 -15.62 -5.60 -2.63
C ARG A 145 -15.28 -6.48 -1.44
N ARG A 146 -14.49 -7.54 -1.67
CA ARG A 146 -14.13 -8.51 -0.65
C ARG A 146 -12.63 -8.66 -0.54
N LEU A 147 -12.15 -8.67 0.69
CA LEU A 147 -10.80 -9.01 1.05
C LEU A 147 -10.79 -10.33 1.81
N TYR A 148 -9.77 -11.14 1.57
CA TYR A 148 -9.54 -12.40 2.26
C TYR A 148 -8.08 -12.47 2.72
N GLY A 149 -7.82 -13.16 3.82
CA GLY A 149 -6.46 -13.35 4.28
C GLY A 149 -6.33 -14.49 5.27
N HIS A 150 -5.07 -14.87 5.49
CA HIS A 150 -4.67 -15.79 6.54
C HIS A 150 -3.93 -14.99 7.59
N ALA A 151 -4.45 -14.97 8.82
CA ALA A 151 -3.78 -14.34 9.94
C ALA A 151 -3.34 -15.44 10.91
N ARG A 152 -2.09 -15.35 11.38
CA ARG A 152 -1.74 -16.10 12.59
C ARG A 152 -2.61 -15.61 13.74
N GLU A 153 -2.99 -16.52 14.63
CA GLU A 153 -3.91 -16.22 15.74
C GLU A 153 -3.44 -15.05 16.61
N ASP A 154 -2.13 -14.94 16.84
CA ASP A 154 -1.48 -13.86 17.61
C ASP A 154 -1.62 -12.47 16.95
N TYR A 155 -1.83 -12.41 15.64
CA TYR A 155 -2.02 -11.17 14.88
C TYR A 155 -3.48 -10.88 14.52
N LEU A 156 -4.45 -11.71 14.93
CA LEU A 156 -5.86 -11.48 14.59
C LEU A 156 -6.35 -10.09 15.05
N ARG A 157 -5.98 -9.66 16.26
CA ARG A 157 -6.34 -8.33 16.78
C ARG A 157 -5.77 -7.18 15.95
N PHE A 158 -4.58 -7.37 15.37
CA PHE A 158 -3.98 -6.40 14.46
C PHE A 158 -4.85 -6.25 13.20
N TRP A 159 -5.29 -7.35 12.60
CA TRP A 159 -6.14 -7.31 11.40
C TRP A 159 -7.54 -6.76 11.67
N GLN A 160 -8.11 -7.07 12.85
CA GLN A 160 -9.40 -6.51 13.30
C GLN A 160 -9.38 -4.98 13.37
N HIS A 161 -8.23 -4.35 13.61
CA HIS A 161 -8.10 -2.89 13.57
C HIS A 161 -8.44 -2.29 12.19
N PHE A 162 -8.29 -3.06 11.11
CA PHE A 162 -8.54 -2.61 9.74
C PHE A 162 -9.91 -3.01 9.19
N GLY A 163 -10.74 -3.70 9.99
CA GLY A 163 -12.09 -4.13 9.58
C GLY A 163 -12.23 -5.64 9.38
N PHE A 164 -11.12 -6.38 9.29
CA PHE A 164 -11.15 -7.84 9.11
C PHE A 164 -11.84 -8.55 10.28
N LYS A 165 -12.65 -9.54 9.93
CA LYS A 165 -13.36 -10.43 10.85
C LYS A 165 -12.97 -11.87 10.56
N LEU A 166 -13.17 -12.75 11.53
CA LEU A 166 -13.07 -14.19 11.27
C LEU A 166 -14.08 -14.59 10.20
N LYS A 167 -13.64 -15.41 9.25
CA LYS A 167 -14.53 -16.00 8.26
C LYS A 167 -15.50 -16.95 8.97
N GLU A 168 -16.79 -16.82 8.67
CA GLU A 168 -17.81 -17.72 9.21
C GLU A 168 -17.50 -19.16 8.80
N ASN A 169 -17.64 -20.09 9.77
CA ASN A 169 -17.32 -21.51 9.61
C ASN A 169 -15.85 -21.81 9.22
N GLY A 170 -14.94 -20.83 9.34
CA GLY A 170 -13.51 -21.07 9.19
C GLY A 170 -12.97 -21.88 10.37
N SER A 171 -12.26 -22.97 10.08
CA SER A 171 -11.52 -23.74 11.09
C SER A 171 -10.05 -23.31 11.10
N PRO A 172 -9.39 -23.28 12.26
CA PRO A 172 -7.94 -23.08 12.32
C PRO A 172 -7.22 -24.15 11.50
N PHE A 173 -6.12 -23.76 10.88
CA PHE A 173 -5.26 -24.65 10.11
C PHE A 173 -3.80 -24.25 10.34
N SER A 174 -2.86 -25.14 10.01
CA SER A 174 -1.46 -24.93 10.34
C SER A 174 -0.54 -25.23 9.16
N PHE A 175 0.48 -24.40 9.01
CA PHE A 175 1.61 -24.59 8.11
C PHE A 175 2.80 -23.79 8.66
N SER A 176 4.04 -24.12 8.26
CA SER A 176 5.25 -23.46 8.77
C SER A 176 5.32 -23.35 10.30
N ASP A 177 4.90 -24.40 11.02
CA ASP A 177 4.86 -24.46 12.49
C ASP A 177 4.02 -23.38 13.19
N HIS A 178 3.04 -22.81 12.48
CA HIS A 178 2.16 -21.76 12.99
C HIS A 178 0.68 -22.10 12.78
N SER A 179 -0.17 -21.67 13.73
CA SER A 179 -1.63 -21.74 13.60
C SER A 179 -2.17 -20.48 12.94
N PHE A 180 -3.06 -20.65 11.97
CA PHE A 180 -3.70 -19.61 11.20
C PHE A 180 -5.21 -19.74 11.26
N VAL A 181 -5.86 -18.58 11.16
CA VAL A 181 -7.30 -18.47 10.97
C VAL A 181 -7.58 -17.73 9.66
N GLU A 182 -8.70 -18.07 9.05
CA GLU A 182 -9.22 -17.35 7.89
C GLU A 182 -9.91 -16.06 8.33
N MET A 183 -9.61 -14.96 7.65
CA MET A 183 -10.25 -13.67 7.88
C MET A 183 -10.77 -13.06 6.57
N VAL A 184 -11.84 -12.28 6.69
CA VAL A 184 -12.52 -11.59 5.59
C VAL A 184 -12.83 -10.15 5.98
N ASP A 185 -12.90 -9.27 4.98
CA ASP A 185 -13.44 -7.92 5.13
C ASP A 185 -14.31 -7.56 3.91
N GLU A 186 -15.37 -6.80 4.15
CA GLU A 186 -16.26 -6.27 3.13
C GLU A 186 -15.95 -4.78 2.98
N ILE A 187 -15.51 -4.39 1.79
CA ILE A 187 -15.06 -3.05 1.46
C ILE A 187 -15.91 -2.46 0.35
N GLU A 188 -16.16 -1.15 0.43
CA GLU A 188 -16.77 -0.45 -0.70
C GLU A 188 -15.71 -0.12 -1.76
N PRO A 189 -15.98 -0.28 -3.07
CA PRO A 189 -15.10 0.23 -4.11
C PRO A 189 -14.88 1.73 -3.94
N SER A 190 -13.71 2.20 -4.37
CA SER A 190 -13.41 3.63 -4.40
C SER A 190 -14.35 4.34 -5.39
N PRO A 191 -14.78 5.58 -5.11
CA PRO A 191 -15.45 6.42 -6.11
C PRO A 191 -14.60 6.59 -7.38
N HIS A 192 -13.28 6.53 -7.22
CA HIS A 192 -12.29 6.62 -8.29
C HIS A 192 -11.81 5.24 -8.76
N SER A 193 -12.55 4.17 -8.48
CA SER A 193 -12.20 2.84 -8.99
C SER A 193 -12.05 2.82 -10.50
N VAL A 194 -11.13 2.00 -11.00
CA VAL A 194 -10.98 1.74 -12.42
C VAL A 194 -12.20 0.96 -12.92
N ARG A 195 -12.79 1.42 -14.02
CA ARG A 195 -14.03 0.87 -14.59
C ARG A 195 -13.85 0.62 -16.08
N LEU A 196 -14.65 -0.30 -16.63
CA LEU A 196 -14.71 -0.53 -18.09
C LEU A 196 -15.15 0.73 -18.85
N SER A 197 -15.96 1.59 -18.21
CA SER A 197 -16.38 2.87 -18.77
C SER A 197 -15.28 3.94 -18.77
N ASP A 198 -14.12 3.66 -18.17
CA ASP A 198 -13.00 4.59 -18.24
C ASP A 198 -12.46 4.68 -19.66
N GLY A 199 -11.93 5.86 -20.02
CA GLY A 199 -11.27 6.04 -21.32
C GLY A 199 -10.11 5.05 -21.52
N PRO A 200 -9.79 4.70 -22.78
CA PRO A 200 -8.87 3.60 -23.11
C PRO A 200 -7.48 3.79 -22.50
N TYR A 201 -7.07 5.04 -22.29
CA TYR A 201 -5.79 5.38 -21.71
C TYR A 201 -5.67 5.10 -20.22
N ARG A 202 -6.75 5.25 -19.45
CA ARG A 202 -6.70 5.05 -17.99
C ARG A 202 -6.47 3.58 -17.66
N ILE A 203 -7.12 2.68 -18.41
CA ILE A 203 -7.08 1.23 -18.18
C ILE A 203 -5.68 0.64 -18.46
N ILE A 204 -4.94 1.22 -19.41
CA ILE A 204 -3.58 0.78 -19.77
C ILE A 204 -2.47 1.48 -18.95
N ARG A 205 -2.82 2.32 -17.97
CA ARG A 205 -1.83 2.89 -17.04
C ARG A 205 -1.24 1.79 -16.17
N PRO A 206 0.04 1.93 -15.75
CA PRO A 206 0.64 0.99 -14.81
C PRO A 206 -0.21 0.86 -13.53
N GLU A 207 -0.24 -0.34 -12.97
CA GLU A 207 -0.94 -0.59 -11.71
C GLU A 207 -0.45 0.34 -10.60
N GLY A 208 -1.38 0.90 -9.83
CA GLY A 208 -1.06 1.87 -8.78
C GLY A 208 -0.71 3.27 -9.30
N ALA A 209 -0.80 3.52 -10.60
CA ALA A 209 -0.56 4.84 -11.20
C ALA A 209 -1.74 5.34 -12.06
N TRP A 210 -2.96 4.88 -11.78
CA TRP A 210 -4.15 5.31 -12.52
C TRP A 210 -4.53 6.77 -12.32
N HIS A 211 -3.93 7.45 -11.33
CA HIS A 211 -4.16 8.87 -11.02
C HIS A 211 -3.31 9.82 -11.88
N GLU A 212 -2.28 9.31 -12.57
CA GLU A 212 -1.37 10.12 -13.39
C GLU A 212 -1.36 9.65 -14.85
N PRO A 213 -1.22 10.56 -15.83
CA PRO A 213 -1.10 10.19 -17.23
C PRO A 213 0.09 9.25 -17.52
N GLY A 214 -0.19 8.16 -18.22
CA GLY A 214 0.79 7.15 -18.58
C GLY A 214 1.67 7.53 -19.77
N PRO A 215 2.72 6.73 -20.07
CA PRO A 215 3.59 6.97 -21.22
C PRO A 215 2.83 6.91 -22.57
N LEU A 216 1.76 6.13 -22.66
CA LEU A 216 0.98 5.97 -23.88
C LEU A 216 0.07 7.18 -24.16
N GLU A 217 -0.36 7.91 -23.14
CA GLU A 217 -1.05 9.20 -23.32
C GLU A 217 -0.11 10.27 -23.88
N ARG A 218 1.11 10.33 -23.34
CA ARG A 218 2.18 11.19 -23.89
C ARG A 218 2.55 10.79 -25.31
N SER A 219 2.43 9.50 -25.65
CA SER A 219 2.64 9.00 -27.00
C SER A 219 1.56 9.46 -27.96
N ALA A 220 0.29 9.39 -27.57
CA ALA A 220 -0.83 9.83 -28.40
C ALA A 220 -0.74 11.31 -28.77
N ALA A 221 -0.21 12.15 -27.88
CA ALA A 221 0.00 13.58 -28.14
C ALA A 221 0.98 13.86 -29.30
N ARG A 222 1.80 12.88 -29.72
CA ARG A 222 2.69 13.02 -30.89
C ARG A 222 1.97 12.85 -32.24
N GLY A 223 0.69 12.46 -32.22
CA GLY A 223 -0.12 12.21 -33.42
C GLY A 223 0.17 10.85 -34.07
N THR A 224 -0.81 10.37 -34.83
CA THR A 224 -0.62 9.28 -35.80
C THR A 224 -0.18 9.89 -37.13
N ALA A 225 0.88 9.35 -37.74
CA ALA A 225 1.25 9.70 -39.10
C ALA A 225 0.17 9.29 -40.11
#